data_AF-A0AAF0DER2-F1
#
_entry.id   AF-A0AAF0DER2-F1
#
_cell.length_a   1.000
_cell.length_b   1.000
_cell.length_c   1.000
_cell.angle_alpha   90.00
_cell.angle_beta   90.00
_cell.angle_gamma   90.00
#
_symmetry.space_group_name_H-M   'P 1'
#
loop_
_entity.id
_entity.type
_entity.pdbx_description
1 polymer ?
#
loop_
_entity_poly.entity_id
_entity_poly.type
_entity_poly.pdbx_seq_one_letter_code
_entity_poly.pdbx_strand_id
1 'polypeptide(L)'
;MWRRTYLILLLVRVYFAFSPTYLHPDENFQGPELFAGRVYSYPTHLTWEFTSSRPIRSVFPLWLLYDLPMTILKWFWTEAGTGNTPPYLIYYVLRGTMFGLSFVLEDWAIHELIASPRHRIRAVVLVASSYVTWTYQTHTFSNSLETLLVAWSLVVIQRILENRVRLAAMGAVGKLVLARSGT
;
A
#
# COMPACT_ATOMS: atom_id res chain seq x y z
N MET A 1 1.12 26.67 -6.63
CA MET A 1 1.94 26.45 -5.40
C MET A 1 1.80 25.04 -4.84
N TRP A 2 0.62 24.42 -4.85
CA TRP A 2 0.39 23.07 -4.30
C TRP A 2 1.34 21.98 -4.82
N ARG A 3 1.73 21.98 -6.10
CA ARG A 3 2.67 21.00 -6.67
C ARG A 3 4.04 21.06 -5.96
N ARG A 4 4.54 22.27 -5.67
CA ARG A 4 5.80 22.45 -4.93
C ARG A 4 5.66 21.95 -3.50
N THR A 5 4.54 22.28 -2.84
CA THR A 5 4.23 21.78 -1.50
C THR A 5 4.20 20.26 -1.47
N TYR A 6 3.51 19.63 -2.41
CA TYR A 6 3.45 18.18 -2.52
C TYR A 6 4.82 17.56 -2.77
N LEU A 7 5.63 18.12 -3.67
CA LEU A 7 6.99 17.64 -3.91
C LEU A 7 7.88 17.73 -2.66
N ILE A 8 7.78 18.82 -1.90
CA ILE A 8 8.49 18.96 -0.61
C ILE A 8 8.01 17.89 0.37
N LEU A 9 6.69 17.69 0.49
CA LEU A 9 6.12 16.67 1.37
C LEU A 9 6.51 15.25 0.94
N LEU A 10 6.65 15.00 -0.35
CA LEU A 10 7.12 13.73 -0.88
C LEU A 10 8.59 13.50 -0.50
N LEU A 11 9.46 14.52 -0.61
CA LEU A 11 10.85 14.43 -0.16
C LEU A 11 10.93 14.18 1.35
N VAL A 12 10.06 14.82 2.14
CA VAL A 12 9.96 14.56 3.58
C VAL A 12 9.52 13.11 3.84
N ARG A 13 8.55 12.59 3.09
CA ARG A 13 8.10 11.19 3.18
C ARG A 13 9.23 10.22 2.84
N VAL A 14 10.00 10.49 1.78
CA VAL A 14 11.20 9.71 1.40
C VAL A 14 12.22 9.73 2.54
N TYR A 15 12.51 10.92 3.08
CA TYR A 15 13.45 11.06 4.19
C TYR A 15 13.04 10.19 5.39
N PHE A 16 11.78 10.23 5.81
CA PHE A 16 11.30 9.41 6.92
C PHE A 16 11.30 7.91 6.61
N ALA A 17 10.89 7.51 5.40
CA ALA A 17 10.89 6.10 4.99
C ALA A 17 12.29 5.47 5.07
N PHE A 18 13.34 6.20 4.67
CA PHE A 18 14.70 5.69 4.67
C PHE A 18 15.54 6.14 5.87
N SER A 19 14.97 6.90 6.81
CA SER A 19 15.65 7.21 8.06
C SER A 19 15.73 5.98 8.97
N PRO A 20 16.84 5.76 9.70
CA PRO A 20 16.90 4.75 10.74
C PRO A 20 15.97 5.19 11.87
N THR A 21 14.98 4.36 12.18
CA THR A 21 13.96 4.63 13.18
C THR A 21 13.78 3.42 14.08
N TYR A 22 13.11 3.63 15.21
CA TYR A 22 12.72 2.52 16.09
C TYR A 22 11.90 1.50 15.32
N LEU A 23 12.35 0.24 15.33
CA LEU A 23 11.62 -0.87 14.75
C LEU A 23 10.65 -1.42 15.79
N HIS A 24 9.35 -1.25 15.53
CA HIS A 24 8.35 -1.73 16.47
C HIS A 24 8.37 -3.27 16.52
N PRO A 25 8.30 -3.91 17.69
CA PRO A 25 8.30 -5.36 17.82
C PRO A 25 7.25 -6.02 16.92
N ASP A 26 6.01 -5.52 16.94
CA ASP A 26 4.93 -6.07 16.11
C ASP A 26 5.21 -5.92 14.61
N GLU A 27 5.84 -4.81 14.19
CA GLU A 27 6.20 -4.59 12.78
C GLU A 27 7.18 -5.67 12.29
N ASN A 28 8.14 -6.07 13.15
CA ASN A 28 9.14 -7.07 12.80
C ASN A 28 8.62 -8.51 12.93
N PHE A 29 8.09 -8.86 14.10
CA PHE A 29 7.69 -10.24 14.44
C PHE A 29 6.46 -10.71 13.66
N GLN A 30 5.54 -9.81 13.31
CA GLN A 30 4.30 -10.15 12.59
C GLN A 30 4.42 -10.00 11.07
N GLY A 31 5.58 -9.57 10.56
CA GLY A 31 5.81 -9.30 9.15
C GLY A 31 7.10 -9.90 8.63
N PRO A 32 8.21 -9.14 8.53
CA PRO A 32 9.44 -9.58 7.88
C PRO A 32 10.09 -10.83 8.50
N GLU A 33 10.05 -10.97 9.82
CA GLU A 33 10.72 -12.07 10.52
C GLU A 33 10.12 -13.45 10.19
N LEU A 34 8.82 -13.49 9.88
CA LEU A 34 8.12 -14.69 9.42
C LEU A 34 8.79 -15.32 8.19
N PHE A 35 9.35 -14.49 7.31
CA PHE A 35 9.97 -14.92 6.06
C PHE A 35 11.50 -14.91 6.12
N ALA A 36 12.12 -14.10 6.98
CA ALA A 36 13.58 -13.99 7.06
C ALA A 36 14.27 -15.34 7.31
N GLY A 37 13.71 -16.18 8.18
CA GLY A 37 14.24 -17.52 8.45
C GLY A 37 14.12 -18.47 7.25
N ARG A 38 13.04 -18.33 6.46
CA ARG A 38 12.83 -19.16 5.26
C ARG A 38 13.69 -18.69 4.08
N VAL A 39 13.75 -17.39 3.83
CA VAL A 39 14.43 -16.81 2.67
C VAL A 39 15.95 -16.78 2.89
N TYR A 40 16.42 -16.33 4.06
CA TYR A 40 17.83 -16.07 4.32
C TYR A 40 18.47 -17.02 5.34
N SER A 41 17.72 -17.98 5.88
CA SER A 41 18.20 -18.89 6.94
C SER A 41 18.71 -18.15 8.18
N TYR A 42 18.11 -17.00 8.46
CA TYR A 42 18.40 -16.20 9.66
C TYR A 42 17.77 -16.82 10.91
N PRO A 43 18.36 -16.57 12.10
CA PRO A 43 17.71 -16.96 13.35
C PRO A 43 16.43 -16.13 13.51
N THR A 44 15.29 -16.81 13.54
CA THR A 44 13.98 -16.16 13.69
C THR A 44 13.14 -16.86 14.75
N HIS A 45 12.26 -16.09 15.38
CA HIS A 45 11.33 -16.58 16.37
C HIS A 45 9.88 -16.39 15.89
N LEU A 46 9.27 -17.47 15.42
CA LEU A 46 7.87 -17.44 14.98
C LEU A 46 6.93 -17.26 16.17
N THR A 47 6.04 -16.29 16.09
CA THR A 47 5.03 -16.03 17.12
C THR A 47 3.91 -17.07 17.11
N TRP A 48 3.22 -17.18 18.24
CA TRP A 48 2.09 -18.10 18.43
C TRP A 48 0.94 -17.88 17.43
N GLU A 49 0.89 -16.71 16.80
CA GLU A 49 -0.10 -16.34 15.78
C GLU A 49 0.02 -17.20 14.50
N PHE A 50 1.21 -17.74 14.24
CA PHE A 50 1.52 -18.56 13.06
C PHE A 50 1.82 -20.04 13.38
N THR A 51 2.14 -20.38 14.64
CA THR A 51 2.58 -21.72 15.03
C THR A 51 1.48 -22.63 15.59
N SER A 52 0.27 -22.10 15.82
CA SER A 52 -0.85 -22.90 16.32
C SER A 52 -1.40 -23.86 15.25
N SER A 53 -2.15 -24.89 15.66
CA SER A 53 -2.82 -25.82 14.73
C SER A 53 -3.88 -25.14 13.86
N ARG A 54 -4.37 -23.97 14.27
CA ARG A 54 -5.31 -23.11 13.54
C ARG A 54 -4.82 -21.66 13.66
N PRO A 55 -3.87 -21.23 12.81
CA PRO A 55 -3.29 -19.89 12.87
C PRO A 55 -4.37 -18.82 12.80
N ILE A 56 -4.24 -17.79 13.63
CA ILE A 56 -5.22 -16.67 13.66
C ILE A 56 -4.94 -15.64 12.56
N ARG A 57 -3.72 -15.63 11.99
CA ARG A 57 -3.31 -14.73 10.93
C ARG A 57 -3.09 -15.45 9.61
N SER A 58 -3.52 -14.81 8.54
CA SER A 58 -3.23 -15.27 7.18
C SER A 58 -1.83 -14.83 6.77
N VAL A 59 -1.03 -15.78 6.29
CA VAL A 59 0.32 -15.53 5.75
C VAL A 59 0.25 -14.96 4.33
N PHE A 60 -0.86 -15.15 3.63
CA PHE A 60 -1.01 -14.82 2.21
C PHE A 60 -0.72 -13.35 1.85
N PRO A 61 -1.33 -12.33 2.48
CA PRO A 61 -1.04 -10.94 2.15
C PRO A 61 0.41 -10.55 2.50
N LEU A 62 0.94 -11.12 3.59
CA LEU A 62 2.31 -10.84 4.05
C LEU A 62 3.35 -11.45 3.10
N TRP A 63 3.07 -12.63 2.54
CA TRP A 63 3.93 -13.30 1.57
C TRP A 63 4.15 -12.42 0.33
N LEU A 64 3.07 -11.90 -0.24
CA LEU A 64 3.18 -11.06 -1.44
C LEU A 64 4.01 -9.78 -1.19
N LEU A 65 3.95 -9.24 0.02
CA LEU A 65 4.46 -7.90 0.31
C LEU A 65 5.81 -7.90 1.02
N TYR A 66 6.20 -9.00 1.67
CA TYR A 66 7.47 -9.12 2.38
C TYR A 66 8.36 -10.22 1.78
N ASP A 67 7.84 -11.44 1.59
CA ASP A 67 8.62 -12.56 1.04
C ASP A 67 9.09 -12.29 -0.40
N LEU A 68 8.23 -11.69 -1.23
CA LEU A 68 8.55 -11.42 -2.62
C LEU A 68 9.67 -10.36 -2.78
N PRO A 69 9.61 -9.17 -2.15
CA PRO A 69 10.74 -8.23 -2.19
C PRO A 69 12.04 -8.81 -1.62
N MET A 70 11.96 -9.59 -0.54
CA MET A 70 13.11 -10.27 0.06
C MET A 70 13.72 -11.30 -0.91
N THR A 71 12.89 -12.11 -1.55
CA THR A 71 13.37 -13.12 -2.52
C THR A 71 14.02 -12.46 -3.73
N ILE A 72 13.44 -11.38 -4.26
CA ILE A 72 14.04 -10.59 -5.35
C ILE A 72 15.39 -10.02 -4.91
N LEU A 73 15.47 -9.44 -3.72
CA LEU A 73 16.72 -8.92 -3.17
C LEU A 73 17.78 -10.03 -3.03
N LYS A 74 17.39 -11.19 -2.50
CA LYS A 74 18.28 -12.35 -2.36
C LYS A 74 18.84 -12.76 -3.72
N TRP A 75 17.99 -12.82 -4.74
CA TRP A 75 18.40 -13.19 -6.08
C TRP A 75 19.47 -12.22 -6.62
N PHE A 76 19.22 -10.91 -6.61
CA PHE A 76 20.21 -9.91 -7.04
C PHE A 76 21.51 -9.96 -6.24
N TRP A 77 21.42 -10.18 -4.92
CA TRP A 77 22.59 -10.27 -4.05
C TRP A 77 23.43 -11.54 -4.31
N THR A 78 22.76 -12.65 -4.62
CA THR A 78 23.41 -13.92 -4.93
C THR A 78 24.14 -13.82 -6.28
N GLU A 79 23.52 -13.21 -7.29
CA GLU A 79 24.15 -12.96 -8.60
C GLU A 79 25.37 -12.03 -8.48
N ALA A 80 25.36 -11.10 -7.53
CA ALA A 80 26.50 -10.24 -7.22
C ALA A 80 27.64 -10.95 -6.46
N GLY A 81 27.50 -12.24 -6.14
CA GLY A 81 28.53 -13.07 -5.51
C GLY A 81 28.88 -12.67 -4.06
N THR A 82 28.01 -11.90 -3.39
CA THR A 82 28.37 -11.17 -2.16
C THR A 82 27.98 -11.89 -0.86
N GLY A 83 27.73 -13.20 -0.89
CA GLY A 83 27.41 -14.02 0.28
C GLY A 83 26.00 -13.79 0.84
N ASN A 84 25.85 -13.80 2.18
CA ASN A 84 24.55 -13.58 2.81
C ASN A 84 24.12 -12.11 2.73
N THR A 85 22.88 -11.86 2.31
CA THR A 85 22.29 -10.51 2.22
C THR A 85 22.20 -9.88 3.60
N PRO A 86 22.78 -8.69 3.88
CA PRO A 86 22.79 -8.14 5.22
C PRO A 86 21.42 -7.63 5.70
N PRO A 87 21.09 -7.69 7.01
CA PRO A 87 19.77 -7.33 7.52
C PRO A 87 19.35 -5.87 7.29
N TYR A 88 20.30 -4.93 7.33
CA TYR A 88 20.01 -3.52 7.08
C TYR A 88 19.51 -3.28 5.64
N LEU A 89 19.96 -4.08 4.68
CA LEU A 89 19.52 -3.96 3.29
C LEU A 89 18.08 -4.44 3.13
N ILE A 90 17.72 -5.53 3.82
CA ILE A 90 16.34 -6.01 3.91
C ILE A 90 15.43 -4.92 4.49
N TYR A 91 15.86 -4.28 5.58
CA TYR A 91 15.13 -3.15 6.17
C TYR A 91 14.84 -2.07 5.12
N TYR A 92 15.86 -1.56 4.41
CA TYR A 92 15.64 -0.49 3.43
C TYR A 92 14.80 -0.93 2.23
N VAL A 93 14.93 -2.17 1.77
CA VAL A 93 14.11 -2.69 0.67
C VAL A 93 12.64 -2.74 1.07
N LEU A 94 12.33 -3.27 2.25
CA LEU A 94 10.94 -3.36 2.73
C LEU A 94 10.34 -1.98 3.00
N ARG A 95 11.12 -1.05 3.56
CA ARG A 95 10.73 0.36 3.73
C ARG A 95 10.47 1.03 2.38
N GLY A 96 11.32 0.75 1.39
CA GLY A 96 11.13 1.18 0.00
C GLY A 96 9.86 0.60 -0.63
N THR A 97 9.56 -0.67 -0.39
CA THR A 97 8.32 -1.31 -0.83
C THR A 97 7.10 -0.62 -0.22
N MET A 98 7.08 -0.42 1.10
CA MET A 98 5.97 0.26 1.78
C MET A 98 5.81 1.72 1.34
N PHE A 99 6.91 2.44 1.17
CA PHE A 99 6.90 3.78 0.55
C PHE A 99 6.30 3.74 -0.86
N GLY A 100 6.71 2.79 -1.70
CA GLY A 100 6.17 2.62 -3.05
C GLY A 100 4.68 2.33 -3.04
N LEU A 101 4.20 1.47 -2.14
CA LEU A 101 2.78 1.17 -1.98
C LEU A 101 1.99 2.40 -1.50
N SER A 102 2.50 3.15 -0.52
CA SER A 102 1.91 4.44 -0.10
C SER A 102 1.84 5.39 -1.29
N PHE A 103 2.95 5.66 -1.95
CA PHE A 103 3.00 6.62 -3.04
C PHE A 103 2.11 6.22 -4.24
N VAL A 104 2.12 4.96 -4.64
CA VAL A 104 1.38 4.50 -5.82
C VAL A 104 -0.08 4.21 -5.50
N LEU A 105 -0.36 3.46 -4.44
CA LEU A 105 -1.72 2.98 -4.16
C LEU A 105 -2.52 3.97 -3.31
N GLU A 106 -1.94 4.60 -2.30
CA GLU A 106 -2.64 5.55 -1.41
C GLU A 106 -2.94 6.85 -2.16
N ASP A 107 -1.90 7.48 -2.73
CA ASP A 107 -2.10 8.76 -3.41
C ASP A 107 -2.99 8.58 -4.65
N TRP A 108 -2.89 7.47 -5.39
CA TRP A 108 -3.81 7.19 -6.51
C TRP A 108 -5.24 6.94 -6.02
N ALA A 109 -5.45 6.20 -4.93
CA ALA A 109 -6.80 6.03 -4.38
C ALA A 109 -7.47 7.37 -4.08
N ILE A 110 -6.74 8.36 -3.55
CA ILE A 110 -7.28 9.73 -3.34
C ILE A 110 -7.70 10.39 -4.67
N HIS A 111 -6.89 10.19 -5.72
CA HIS A 111 -7.21 10.71 -7.05
C HIS A 111 -8.47 10.08 -7.65
N GLU A 112 -8.74 8.82 -7.38
CA GLU A 112 -9.95 8.12 -7.84
C GLU A 112 -11.18 8.51 -6.99
N LEU A 113 -11.02 8.57 -5.66
CA LEU A 113 -12.12 8.82 -4.74
C LEU A 113 -12.70 10.23 -4.85
N ILE A 114 -11.86 11.23 -5.15
CA ILE A 114 -12.27 12.63 -5.11
C ILE A 114 -12.43 13.18 -6.52
N ALA A 115 -13.67 13.25 -7.00
CA ALA A 115 -14.01 13.78 -8.33
C ALA A 115 -13.63 15.26 -8.50
N SER A 116 -13.83 16.09 -7.47
CA SER A 116 -13.59 17.53 -7.53
C SER A 116 -12.10 17.87 -7.50
N PRO A 117 -11.51 18.52 -8.54
CA PRO A 117 -10.08 18.82 -8.59
C PRO A 117 -9.59 19.68 -7.43
N ARG A 118 -10.40 20.63 -6.97
CA ARG A 118 -10.03 21.52 -5.85
C ARG A 118 -9.95 20.76 -4.52
N HIS A 119 -10.91 19.86 -4.26
CA HIS A 119 -10.91 19.04 -3.05
C HIS A 119 -9.80 18.00 -3.08
N ARG A 120 -9.52 17.44 -4.27
CA ARG A 120 -8.43 16.47 -4.47
C ARG A 120 -7.07 17.05 -4.07
N ILE A 121 -6.77 18.27 -4.52
CA ILE A 121 -5.51 18.95 -4.14
C ILE A 121 -5.40 19.09 -2.63
N ARG A 122 -6.49 19.48 -1.95
CA ARG A 122 -6.50 19.64 -0.49
C ARG A 122 -6.30 18.31 0.23
N ALA A 123 -6.99 17.25 -0.22
CA ALA A 123 -6.88 15.92 0.37
C ALA A 123 -5.49 15.32 0.21
N VAL A 124 -4.89 15.40 -1.00
CA VAL A 124 -3.54 14.90 -1.24
C VAL A 124 -2.52 15.63 -0.35
N VAL A 125 -2.61 16.95 -0.24
CA VAL A 125 -1.70 17.72 0.65
C VAL A 125 -1.93 17.37 2.12
N LEU A 126 -3.19 17.19 2.54
CA LEU A 126 -3.53 16.80 3.92
C LEU A 126 -2.97 15.43 4.28
N VAL A 127 -3.19 14.42 3.43
CA VAL A 127 -2.65 13.08 3.64
C VAL A 127 -1.12 13.10 3.60
N ALA A 128 -0.53 13.77 2.61
CA ALA A 128 0.92 13.85 2.47
C ALA A 128 1.64 14.63 3.59
N SER A 129 0.92 15.44 4.37
CA SER A 129 1.44 16.13 5.56
C SER A 129 1.05 15.48 6.87
N SER A 130 0.36 14.34 6.81
CA SER A 130 -0.11 13.65 8.02
C SER A 130 1.01 12.86 8.68
N TYR A 131 1.02 12.88 10.02
CA TYR A 131 1.91 12.06 10.83
C TYR A 131 1.79 10.57 10.44
N VAL A 132 0.56 10.08 10.30
CA VAL A 132 0.28 8.67 9.98
C VAL A 132 0.94 8.22 8.68
N THR A 133 0.88 9.05 7.64
CA THR A 133 1.52 8.73 6.36
C THR A 133 3.05 8.70 6.49
N TRP A 134 3.65 9.56 7.32
CA TRP A 134 5.10 9.56 7.52
C TRP A 134 5.59 8.40 8.38
N THR A 135 4.86 8.04 9.43
CA THR A 135 5.35 7.13 10.49
C THR A 135 4.73 5.75 10.51
N TYR A 136 3.58 5.52 9.89
CA TYR A 136 2.96 4.19 9.88
C TYR A 136 2.88 3.63 8.46
N GLN A 137 2.48 4.46 7.49
CA GLN A 137 2.23 3.98 6.13
C GLN A 137 3.51 3.58 5.36
N THR A 138 4.67 4.07 5.80
CA THR A 138 5.99 3.72 5.26
C THR A 138 6.63 2.52 5.99
N HIS A 139 6.06 2.08 7.11
CA HIS A 139 6.51 0.97 7.95
C HIS A 139 5.78 -0.32 7.57
N THR A 140 6.36 -1.49 7.87
CA THR A 140 5.80 -2.82 7.54
C THR A 140 4.70 -3.26 8.52
N PHE A 141 3.75 -2.37 8.82
CA PHE A 141 2.57 -2.71 9.60
C PHE A 141 1.47 -3.32 8.72
N SER A 142 0.80 -4.35 9.23
CA SER A 142 -0.41 -4.89 8.59
C SER A 142 -1.50 -3.83 8.42
N ASN A 143 -1.65 -2.92 9.40
CA ASN A 143 -2.62 -1.83 9.37
C ASN A 143 -2.41 -0.91 8.16
N SER A 144 -1.17 -0.71 7.73
CA SER A 144 -0.85 0.10 6.55
C SER A 144 -1.38 -0.57 5.27
N LEU A 145 -1.30 -1.90 5.22
CA LEU A 145 -1.84 -2.69 4.11
C LEU A 145 -3.36 -2.73 4.12
N GLU A 146 -3.96 -2.90 5.30
CA GLU A 146 -5.41 -2.84 5.50
C GLU A 146 -5.97 -1.48 5.05
N THR A 147 -5.27 -0.39 5.38
CA THR A 147 -5.64 0.96 4.94
C THR A 147 -5.69 1.07 3.41
N LEU A 148 -4.70 0.51 2.71
CA LEU A 148 -4.68 0.47 1.24
C LEU A 148 -5.83 -0.38 0.69
N LEU A 149 -6.06 -1.56 1.26
CA LEU A 149 -7.15 -2.45 0.86
C LEU A 149 -8.52 -1.79 1.02
N VAL A 150 -8.74 -1.09 2.13
CA VAL A 150 -9.98 -0.34 2.37
C VAL A 150 -10.11 0.81 1.37
N ALA A 151 -9.06 1.59 1.16
CA ALA A 151 -9.08 2.70 0.21
C ALA A 151 -9.45 2.24 -1.21
N TRP A 152 -8.85 1.13 -1.68
CA TRP A 152 -9.16 0.57 -2.99
C TRP A 152 -10.54 -0.10 -3.06
N SER A 153 -11.01 -0.69 -1.96
CA SER A 153 -12.39 -1.18 -1.87
C SER A 153 -13.40 -0.06 -2.07
N LEU A 154 -13.15 1.12 -1.47
CA LEU A 154 -13.98 2.31 -1.67
C LEU A 154 -13.94 2.79 -3.12
N VAL A 155 -12.77 2.76 -3.78
CA VAL A 155 -12.65 3.11 -5.21
C VAL A 155 -13.51 2.19 -6.07
N VAL A 156 -13.46 0.88 -5.82
CA VAL A 156 -14.28 -0.11 -6.54
C VAL A 156 -15.77 0.15 -6.31
N ILE A 157 -16.19 0.37 -5.06
CA ILE A 157 -17.58 0.67 -4.73
C ILE A 157 -18.06 1.93 -5.46
N GLN A 158 -17.28 3.01 -5.44
CA GLN A 158 -17.63 4.25 -6.13
C GLN A 158 -17.81 4.02 -7.64
N ARG A 159 -16.89 3.30 -8.29
CA ARG A 159 -16.98 3.00 -9.73
C ARG A 159 -18.23 2.18 -10.06
N ILE A 160 -18.60 1.22 -9.21
CA ILE A 160 -19.84 0.44 -9.39
C ILE A 160 -21.06 1.35 -9.31
N LEU A 161 -21.11 2.25 -8.33
CA LEU A 161 -22.23 3.19 -8.15
C LEU A 161 -22.34 4.16 -9.34
N GLU A 162 -21.23 4.75 -9.78
CA GLU A 162 -21.21 5.64 -10.94
C GLU A 162 -21.68 4.94 -12.22
N ASN A 163 -21.25 3.69 -12.44
CA ASN A 163 -21.70 2.91 -13.59
C ASN A 163 -23.20 2.62 -13.54
N ARG A 164 -23.76 2.31 -12.37
CA ARG A 164 -25.23 2.13 -12.21
C ARG A 164 -25.99 3.40 -12.58
N VAL A 165 -25.52 4.56 -12.13
CA VAL A 165 -26.13 5.86 -12.44
C VAL A 165 -26.07 6.14 -13.95
N ARG A 166 -24.91 5.89 -14.59
CA ARG A 166 -24.75 6.07 -16.05
C ARG A 166 -25.70 5.16 -16.83
N LEU A 167 -25.80 3.89 -16.47
CA LEU A 167 -26.71 2.93 -17.11
C LEU A 167 -28.18 3.35 -16.95
N ALA A 168 -28.57 3.80 -15.76
CA ALA A 168 -29.92 4.32 -15.51
C ALA A 168 -30.23 5.57 -16.36
N ALA A 169 -29.27 6.50 -16.47
CA ALA A 169 -29.41 7.70 -17.30
C ALA A 169 -29.54 7.35 -18.79
N MET A 170 -28.70 6.43 -19.30
CA MET A 170 -28.79 5.96 -20.69
C MET A 170 -30.14 5.28 -20.99
N GLY A 171 -30.64 4.45 -20.06
CA GLY A 171 -31.95 3.82 -20.19
C GLY A 171 -33.10 4.83 -20.21
N ALA A 172 -33.03 5.88 -19.39
CA ALA A 172 -34.02 6.95 -19.39
C ALA A 172 -34.01 7.75 -20.70
N VAL A 173 -32.83 8.08 -21.24
CA VAL A 173 -32.68 8.75 -22.54
C VAL A 173 -33.21 7.87 -23.68
N GLY A 174 -32.88 6.57 -23.69
CA GLY A 174 -33.38 5.64 -24.71
C GLY A 174 -34.91 5.53 -24.73
N LYS A 175 -35.55 5.50 -23.56
CA LYS A 175 -37.03 5.54 -23.45
C LYS A 175 -37.61 6.86 -23.97
N LEU A 176 -36.95 7.99 -23.68
CA LEU A 176 -37.40 9.30 -24.16
C LEU A 176 -37.28 9.45 -25.68
N VAL A 177 -36.23 8.88 -26.28
CA VAL A 177 -36.02 8.86 -27.74
C VAL A 177 -37.08 7.98 -28.42
N LEU A 178 -37.33 6.78 -27.91
CA LEU A 178 -38.37 5.88 -28.44
C LEU A 178 -39.78 6.48 -28.33
N ALA A 179 -40.06 7.21 -27.25
CA ALA A 179 -41.34 7.91 -27.10
C ALA A 179 -41.53 9.05 -28.11
N ARG A 180 -40.45 9.64 -28.63
CA ARG A 180 -40.50 10.71 -29.65
C ARG A 180 -40.52 10.20 -31.09
N SER A 181 -40.12 8.97 -31.36
CA SER A 181 -40.11 8.38 -32.71
C SER A 181 -41.39 7.64 -33.08
N GLY A 182 -42.37 7.57 -32.18
CA GLY A 182 -43.65 6.88 -32.35
C GLY A 182 -44.82 7.76 -32.82
N THR A 183 -44.54 8.93 -33.39
CA THR A 183 -45.50 9.82 -34.07
C THR A 183 -45.07 10.03 -35.51
#